data_AF-A0A9W9G6K9-F1
#
_entry.id   AF-A0A9W9G6K9-F1
#
_cell.length_a   1.000
_cell.length_b   1.000
_cell.length_c   1.000
_cell.angle_alpha   90.00
_cell.angle_beta   90.00
_cell.angle_gamma   90.00
#
_symmetry.space_group_name_H-M   'P 1'
#
loop_
_entity.id
_entity.type
_entity.pdbx_description
1 polymer ?
#
loop_
_entity_poly.entity_id
_entity_poly.type
_entity_poly.pdbx_seq_one_letter_code
_entity_poly.pdbx_strand_id
1 'polypeptide(L)'
;MERLSLNENPPNAPQQRQPQQQNTLGPASQPTSGPPQLPPQMFTTAAQLLDLTDKKLVLVLRDGRKLIGVLRSWDQFANLVLQDTVERIYAGKLYADVPRGIFLVRGENVLLLGEVDLDREDEIPTSVTKAPFEEVFELKKKEDSQRKAGDKKRHRELSALGFEPEHSGEILF
;
A
#
# COMPACT_ATOMS: atom_id res chain seq x y z
N MET A 1 -31.58 15.75 56.51
CA MET A 1 -32.76 15.57 57.38
C MET A 1 -33.54 14.40 56.79
N GLU A 2 -33.34 13.20 57.34
CA GLU A 2 -34.30 12.49 58.21
C GLU A 2 -35.40 11.80 57.38
N ARG A 3 -35.82 10.54 57.58
CA ARG A 3 -35.45 9.47 58.52
C ARG A 3 -36.08 8.17 58.01
N LEU A 4 -35.50 7.05 58.46
CA LEU A 4 -35.87 5.65 58.22
C LEU A 4 -37.22 5.24 58.87
N SER A 5 -37.85 4.26 58.21
CA SER A 5 -38.47 3.01 58.71
C SER A 5 -39.51 3.00 59.82
N LEU A 6 -40.53 2.14 59.69
CA LEU A 6 -40.94 1.20 60.75
C LEU A 6 -41.82 0.05 60.18
N ASN A 7 -41.21 -1.12 60.24
CA ASN A 7 -41.72 -2.48 60.06
C ASN A 7 -42.35 -2.95 61.39
N GLU A 8 -43.38 -3.80 61.40
CA GLU A 8 -43.69 -4.73 62.54
C GLU A 8 -44.62 -5.86 62.01
N ASN A 9 -44.26 -7.16 61.82
CA ASN A 9 -43.77 -8.31 62.64
C ASN A 9 -44.84 -8.98 63.56
N PRO A 10 -44.70 -10.26 64.05
CA PRO A 10 -43.91 -11.47 63.68
C PRO A 10 -44.78 -12.78 63.88
N PRO A 11 -44.35 -13.99 64.37
CA PRO A 11 -43.04 -14.70 64.45
C PRO A 11 -43.06 -16.18 63.97
N ASN A 12 -41.89 -16.77 63.70
CA ASN A 12 -41.40 -17.99 64.39
C ASN A 12 -40.02 -18.47 63.86
N ALA A 13 -39.15 -18.83 64.79
CA ALA A 13 -37.95 -19.67 64.64
C ALA A 13 -38.20 -21.00 65.41
N PRO A 14 -37.39 -22.09 65.36
CA PRO A 14 -35.95 -22.14 65.01
C PRO A 14 -35.40 -23.40 64.24
N GLN A 15 -34.09 -23.34 63.90
CA GLN A 15 -33.06 -24.42 63.83
C GLN A 15 -32.76 -25.30 62.56
N GLN A 16 -31.51 -25.13 62.06
CA GLN A 16 -30.45 -26.14 61.73
C GLN A 16 -30.44 -27.06 60.46
N ARG A 17 -29.25 -27.03 59.79
CA ARG A 17 -28.49 -28.06 58.99
C ARG A 17 -28.68 -28.18 57.44
N GLN A 18 -27.53 -28.37 56.75
CA GLN A 18 -27.25 -28.54 55.30
C GLN A 18 -27.84 -29.85 54.66
N PRO A 19 -27.50 -30.26 53.41
CA PRO A 19 -27.80 -29.69 52.07
C PRO A 19 -28.39 -30.75 51.08
N GLN A 20 -29.23 -30.43 50.08
CA GLN A 20 -29.30 -31.25 48.85
C GLN A 20 -30.06 -30.65 47.64
N GLN A 21 -29.37 -30.73 46.50
CA GLN A 21 -29.75 -30.73 45.08
C GLN A 21 -31.22 -30.49 44.67
N GLN A 22 -31.41 -29.52 43.76
CA GLN A 22 -32.20 -29.77 42.56
C GLN A 22 -31.71 -28.94 41.36
N ASN A 23 -31.16 -29.65 40.39
CA ASN A 23 -30.64 -29.15 39.12
C ASN A 23 -31.84 -28.75 38.22
N THR A 24 -32.00 -27.46 37.92
CA THR A 24 -32.91 -27.00 36.87
C THR A 24 -32.10 -26.65 35.62
N LEU A 25 -32.42 -27.35 34.54
CA LEU A 25 -31.77 -27.28 33.24
C LEU A 25 -31.99 -25.90 32.57
N GLY A 26 -30.92 -25.12 32.41
CA GLY A 26 -30.88 -24.02 31.45
C GLY A 26 -30.38 -24.50 30.08
N PRO A 27 -30.76 -23.86 28.97
CA PRO A 27 -30.28 -24.25 27.65
C PRO A 27 -28.78 -23.97 27.56
N ALA A 28 -28.00 -25.03 27.32
CA ALA A 28 -26.56 -24.95 27.11
C ALA A 28 -26.27 -24.10 25.86
N SER A 29 -25.64 -22.95 26.05
CA SER A 29 -24.90 -22.26 25.01
C SER A 29 -23.80 -23.19 24.50
N GLN A 30 -24.00 -23.77 23.31
CA GLN A 30 -22.96 -24.53 22.63
C GLN A 30 -21.77 -23.61 22.38
N PRO A 31 -20.53 -23.97 22.78
CA PRO A 31 -19.36 -23.29 22.26
C PRO A 31 -19.23 -23.65 20.79
N THR A 32 -19.45 -22.69 19.90
CA THR A 32 -19.17 -22.82 18.47
C THR A 32 -17.67 -23.01 18.29
N SER A 33 -17.20 -24.26 18.36
CA SER A 33 -15.82 -24.66 18.06
C SER A 33 -15.61 -24.73 16.54
N GLY A 34 -15.83 -23.61 15.86
CA GLY A 34 -15.33 -23.41 14.50
C GLY A 34 -13.84 -23.05 14.55
N PRO A 35 -13.06 -23.31 13.49
CA PRO A 35 -11.71 -22.76 13.38
C PRO A 35 -11.77 -21.24 13.62
N PRO A 36 -10.78 -20.65 14.31
CA PRO A 36 -10.76 -19.23 14.58
C PRO A 36 -10.90 -18.46 13.27
N GLN A 37 -12.01 -17.74 13.11
CA GLN A 37 -12.19 -16.87 11.95
C GLN A 37 -11.16 -15.76 12.08
N LEU A 38 -10.26 -15.68 11.10
CA LEU A 38 -9.35 -14.56 10.99
C LEU A 38 -10.17 -13.27 10.83
N PRO A 39 -9.67 -12.12 11.31
CA PRO A 39 -10.30 -10.84 11.05
C PRO A 39 -10.56 -10.71 9.53
N PRO A 40 -11.71 -10.16 9.10
CA PRO A 40 -11.99 -9.99 7.68
C PRO A 40 -10.91 -9.11 7.05
N GLN A 41 -10.06 -9.71 6.22
CA GLN A 41 -9.06 -8.99 5.45
C GLN A 41 -9.76 -8.32 4.26
N MET A 42 -9.64 -6.99 4.18
CA MET A 42 -10.21 -6.23 3.07
C MET A 42 -9.29 -6.28 1.87
N PHE A 43 -9.67 -7.02 0.83
CA PHE A 43 -8.95 -7.08 -0.45
C PHE A 43 -9.41 -5.96 -1.39
N THR A 44 -9.15 -4.71 -1.02
CA THR A 44 -9.48 -3.54 -1.85
C THR A 44 -8.25 -2.67 -2.07
N THR A 45 -8.17 -1.99 -3.21
CA THR A 45 -7.11 -0.99 -3.46
C THR A 45 -7.04 0.03 -2.34
N ALA A 46 -8.19 0.47 -1.84
CA ALA A 46 -8.30 1.42 -0.74
C ALA A 46 -7.68 0.89 0.55
N ALA A 47 -7.94 -0.38 0.91
CA ALA A 47 -7.35 -1.00 2.10
C ALA A 47 -5.81 -1.05 1.99
N GLN A 48 -5.28 -1.41 0.81
CA GLN A 48 -3.83 -1.46 0.60
C GLN A 48 -3.18 -0.07 0.65
N LEU A 49 -3.84 0.96 0.11
CA LEU A 49 -3.31 2.33 0.14
C LEU A 49 -3.43 2.96 1.53
N LEU A 50 -4.43 2.58 2.33
CA LEU A 50 -4.58 3.06 3.69
C LEU A 50 -3.33 2.76 4.53
N ASP A 51 -2.83 1.54 4.45
CA ASP A 51 -1.62 1.09 5.16
C ASP A 51 -0.33 1.78 4.66
N LEU A 52 -0.38 2.44 3.51
CA LEU A 52 0.72 3.18 2.90
C LEU A 52 0.64 4.69 3.14
N THR A 53 -0.42 5.16 3.81
CA THR A 53 -0.60 6.59 4.12
C THR A 53 0.51 7.07 5.05
N ASP A 54 1.04 8.27 4.77
CA ASP A 54 2.16 8.90 5.47
C ASP A 54 3.49 8.11 5.42
N LYS A 55 3.58 7.12 4.52
CA LYS A 55 4.82 6.39 4.26
C LYS A 55 5.55 6.92 3.04
N LYS A 56 6.87 6.73 3.02
CA LYS A 56 7.70 7.03 1.86
C LYS A 56 7.54 5.93 0.83
N LEU A 57 7.14 6.29 -0.38
CA LEU A 57 6.88 5.36 -1.47
C LEU A 57 7.78 5.64 -2.66
N VAL A 58 8.07 4.59 -3.42
CA VAL A 58 8.54 4.69 -4.80
C VAL A 58 7.36 4.41 -5.73
N LEU A 59 7.14 5.30 -6.68
CA LEU A 59 6.11 5.23 -7.71
C LEU A 59 6.79 5.04 -9.06
N VAL A 60 6.33 4.09 -9.86
CA VAL A 60 6.72 3.97 -11.26
C VAL A 60 5.51 4.32 -12.11
N LEU A 61 5.68 5.27 -13.01
CA LEU A 61 4.65 5.70 -13.95
C LEU A 61 4.72 4.89 -15.24
N ARG A 62 3.64 4.89 -16.03
CA ARG A 62 3.60 4.22 -17.34
C ARG A 62 4.70 4.71 -18.29
N ASP A 63 4.99 6.01 -18.27
CA ASP A 63 6.06 6.64 -19.04
C ASP A 63 7.48 6.33 -18.51
N GLY A 64 7.62 5.37 -17.60
CA GLY A 64 8.90 4.90 -17.05
C GLY A 64 9.53 5.83 -16.02
N ARG A 65 8.90 6.97 -15.69
CA ARG A 65 9.41 7.88 -14.65
C ARG A 65 9.29 7.24 -13.27
N LYS A 66 10.27 7.51 -12.41
CA LYS A 66 10.30 7.03 -11.03
C LYS A 66 10.21 8.22 -10.09
N LEU A 67 9.16 8.25 -9.28
CA LEU A 67 8.93 9.27 -8.26
C LEU A 67 9.15 8.65 -6.89
N ILE A 68 9.79 9.38 -5.98
CA ILE A 68 9.99 8.98 -4.60
C ILE A 68 9.43 10.11 -3.75
N GLY A 69 8.52 9.81 -2.82
CA GLY A 69 7.87 10.85 -2.00
C GLY A 69 7.01 10.25 -0.90
N VAL A 70 6.47 11.10 -0.03
CA VAL A 70 5.60 10.67 1.07
C VAL A 70 4.14 10.75 0.63
N LEU A 71 3.40 9.65 0.73
CA LEU A 71 1.97 9.63 0.38
C LEU A 71 1.15 10.39 1.42
N ARG A 72 0.42 11.43 1.00
CA ARG A 72 -0.42 12.25 1.89
C ARG A 72 -1.90 12.00 1.73
N SER A 73 -2.36 11.78 0.50
CA SER A 73 -3.75 11.46 0.25
C SER A 73 -3.89 10.60 -0.99
N TRP A 74 -4.95 9.81 -1.02
CA TRP A 74 -5.28 8.95 -2.14
C TRP A 74 -6.81 8.77 -2.25
N ASP A 75 -7.28 8.24 -3.37
CA ASP A 75 -8.68 7.85 -3.56
C ASP A 75 -8.81 6.40 -4.08
N GLN A 76 -10.03 5.89 -4.23
CA GLN A 76 -10.27 4.52 -4.70
C GLN A 76 -9.80 4.26 -6.15
N PHE A 77 -9.51 5.31 -6.91
CA PHE A 77 -8.97 5.23 -8.27
C PHE A 77 -7.44 5.29 -8.30
N ALA A 78 -6.80 5.34 -7.12
CA ALA A 78 -5.36 5.52 -6.95
C ALA A 78 -4.84 6.86 -7.51
N ASN A 79 -5.64 7.93 -7.49
CA ASN A 79 -5.09 9.28 -7.62
C ASN A 79 -4.31 9.61 -6.35
N LEU A 80 -3.03 9.96 -6.47
CA LEU A 80 -2.12 10.09 -5.32
C LEU A 80 -1.61 11.52 -5.19
N VAL A 81 -1.54 12.02 -3.95
CA VAL A 81 -0.81 13.23 -3.61
C VAL A 81 0.44 12.85 -2.85
N LEU A 82 1.59 13.14 -3.43
CA LEU A 82 2.89 12.95 -2.82
C LEU A 82 3.44 14.30 -2.32
N GLN A 83 4.05 14.29 -1.15
CA GLN A 83 4.84 15.40 -0.61
C GLN A 83 6.34 15.08 -0.70
N ASP A 84 7.17 16.13 -0.76
CA ASP A 84 8.64 16.02 -0.80
C ASP A 84 9.12 15.10 -1.91
N THR A 85 8.40 15.18 -3.04
CA THR A 85 8.57 14.29 -4.18
C THR A 85 9.88 14.62 -4.89
N VAL A 86 10.66 13.58 -5.16
CA VAL A 86 11.87 13.61 -5.99
C VAL A 86 11.65 12.68 -7.15
N GLU A 87 11.89 13.17 -8.37
CA GLU A 87 11.96 12.33 -9.56
C GLU A 87 13.38 11.81 -9.72
N ARG A 88 13.56 10.49 -9.71
CA ARG A 88 14.85 9.83 -9.89
C ARG A 88 14.98 9.29 -11.30
N ILE A 89 15.98 9.78 -12.03
CA ILE A 89 16.28 9.38 -13.39
C ILE A 89 17.49 8.46 -13.37
N TYR A 90 17.41 7.34 -14.08
CA TYR A 90 18.51 6.40 -14.24
C TYR A 90 18.91 6.34 -15.71
N ALA A 91 20.23 6.35 -15.96
CA ALA A 91 20.81 6.17 -17.28
C ALA A 91 22.14 5.41 -17.14
N GLY A 92 22.25 4.24 -17.78
CA GLY A 92 23.37 3.32 -17.57
C GLY A 92 23.66 3.02 -16.09
N LYS A 93 24.82 3.48 -15.60
CA LYS A 93 25.27 3.33 -14.21
C LYS A 93 25.14 4.62 -13.39
N LEU A 94 24.45 5.63 -13.94
CA LEU A 94 24.30 6.93 -13.30
C LEU A 94 22.85 7.17 -12.91
N TYR A 95 22.66 7.95 -11.84
CA TYR A 95 21.34 8.45 -11.47
C TYR A 95 21.37 9.92 -11.06
N ALA A 96 20.25 10.61 -11.23
CA ALA A 96 20.05 11.99 -10.80
C ALA A 96 18.69 12.15 -10.13
N ASP A 97 18.63 13.06 -9.15
CA ASP A 97 17.44 13.38 -8.36
C ASP A 97 16.96 14.79 -8.73
N VAL A 98 15.69 14.93 -9.10
CA VAL A 98 15.05 16.21 -9.45
C VAL A 98 13.95 16.51 -8.43
N PRO A 99 14.06 17.58 -7.63
CA PRO A 99 13.00 17.93 -6.68
C PRO A 99 11.74 18.40 -7.41
N ARG A 100 10.59 17.84 -7.02
CA ARG A 100 9.25 18.17 -7.53
C ARG A 100 8.34 18.76 -6.45
N GLY A 101 8.62 18.49 -5.17
CA GLY A 101 7.83 19.02 -4.05
C GLY A 101 6.48 18.30 -3.92
N ILE A 102 5.37 19.05 -3.94
CA ILE A 102 4.03 18.45 -3.92
C ILE A 102 3.66 18.02 -5.33
N PHE A 103 3.29 16.75 -5.50
CA PHE A 103 3.02 16.15 -6.81
C PHE A 103 1.70 15.38 -6.79
N LEU A 104 0.78 15.74 -7.69
CA LEU A 104 -0.49 15.03 -7.90
C LEU A 104 -0.33 14.07 -9.08
N VAL A 105 -0.48 12.78 -8.82
CA VAL A 105 -0.43 11.71 -9.82
C VAL A 105 -1.84 11.19 -10.08
N ARG A 106 -2.20 11.11 -11.36
CA ARG A 106 -3.46 10.50 -11.78
C ARG A 106 -3.35 8.98 -11.80
N GLY A 107 -4.35 8.29 -11.26
CA GLY A 107 -4.28 6.87 -10.97
C GLY A 107 -4.07 5.96 -12.18
N GLU A 108 -4.59 6.33 -13.35
CA GLU A 108 -4.36 5.55 -14.56
C GLU A 108 -2.89 5.55 -15.01
N ASN A 109 -2.09 6.55 -14.63
CA ASN A 109 -0.69 6.65 -15.00
C ASN A 109 0.24 5.89 -14.04
N VAL A 110 -0.30 5.42 -12.91
CA VAL A 110 0.45 4.60 -11.95
C VAL A 110 0.61 3.20 -12.53
N LEU A 111 1.86 2.77 -12.71
CA LEU A 111 2.16 1.40 -13.12
C LEU A 111 2.29 0.50 -11.89
N LEU A 112 3.11 0.91 -10.92
CA LEU A 112 3.27 0.24 -9.64
C LEU A 112 3.74 1.23 -8.57
N LEU A 113 3.58 0.84 -7.32
CA LEU A 113 4.06 1.57 -6.16
C LEU A 113 4.50 0.60 -5.06
N GLY A 114 5.45 1.03 -4.24
CA GLY A 114 5.93 0.25 -3.11
C GLY A 114 6.46 1.14 -1.99
N GLU A 115 6.31 0.68 -0.76
CA GLU A 115 6.93 1.29 0.42
C GLU A 115 8.46 1.19 0.32
N VAL A 116 9.13 2.30 0.64
CA VAL A 116 10.58 2.36 0.70
C VAL A 116 11.01 2.09 2.14
N ASP A 117 11.90 1.11 2.30
CA ASP A 117 12.61 0.87 3.54
C ASP A 117 13.68 1.95 3.72
N LEU A 118 13.51 2.80 4.74
CA LEU A 118 14.36 3.96 4.98
C LEU A 118 15.80 3.55 5.33
N ASP A 119 15.98 2.42 6.03
CA ASP A 119 17.31 1.96 6.44
C ASP A 119 18.13 1.51 5.23
N ARG A 120 17.45 0.96 4.20
CA ARG A 120 18.08 0.47 2.97
C ARG A 120 18.24 1.53 1.89
N GLU A 121 17.47 2.61 1.94
CA GLU A 121 17.56 3.67 0.94
C GLU A 121 18.91 4.38 0.94
N ASP A 122 19.53 4.50 2.13
CA ASP A 122 20.86 5.08 2.30
C ASP A 122 21.96 4.19 1.72
N GLU A 123 21.70 2.89 1.55
CA GLU A 123 22.59 1.93 0.91
C GLU A 123 22.44 1.99 -0.62
N ILE A 124 23.01 3.04 -1.24
CA ILE A 124 23.07 3.13 -2.70
C ILE A 124 23.89 1.94 -3.23
N PRO A 125 23.31 1.07 -4.09
CA PRO A 125 24.06 -0.06 -4.64
C PRO A 125 25.32 0.40 -5.36
N THR A 126 26.44 -0.30 -5.18
CA THR A 126 27.73 0.04 -5.80
C THR A 126 27.68 0.07 -7.35
N SER A 127 26.62 -0.48 -7.95
CA SER A 127 26.39 -0.48 -9.39
C SER A 127 25.95 0.87 -9.96
N VAL A 128 25.46 1.81 -9.13
CA VAL A 128 24.94 3.10 -9.56
C VAL A 128 25.59 4.27 -8.82
N THR A 129 25.87 5.36 -9.52
CA THR A 129 26.55 6.55 -8.96
C THR A 129 25.74 7.80 -9.23
N LYS A 130 25.65 8.70 -8.25
CA LYS A 130 24.96 9.98 -8.41
C LYS A 130 25.76 10.90 -9.32
N ALA A 131 25.10 11.50 -10.30
CA ALA A 131 25.70 12.43 -11.25
C ALA A 131 24.82 13.69 -11.44
N PRO A 132 25.35 14.78 -12.01
CA PRO A 132 24.56 15.97 -12.33
C PRO A 132 23.39 15.65 -13.26
N PHE A 133 22.27 16.35 -13.05
CA PHE A 133 21.04 16.14 -13.84
C PHE A 133 21.28 16.22 -15.35
N GLU A 134 22.04 17.21 -15.81
CA GLU A 134 22.28 17.44 -17.24
C GLU A 134 22.95 16.23 -17.92
N GLU A 135 23.95 15.64 -17.26
CA GLU A 135 24.68 14.48 -17.77
C GLU A 135 23.78 13.25 -17.87
N VAL A 136 23.01 12.97 -16.82
CA VAL A 136 22.09 11.83 -16.76
C VAL A 136 20.94 12.02 -17.75
N PHE A 137 20.44 13.24 -17.89
CA PHE A 137 19.34 13.57 -18.80
C PHE A 137 19.73 13.38 -20.26
N GLU A 138 20.91 13.88 -20.68
CA GLU A 138 21.40 13.70 -22.05
C GLU A 138 21.70 12.22 -22.34
N LEU A 139 22.25 11.47 -21.37
CA LEU A 139 22.46 10.03 -21.51
C LEU A 139 21.12 9.28 -21.66
N LYS A 140 20.13 9.60 -20.81
CA LYS A 140 18.79 9.00 -20.84
C LYS A 140 18.09 9.27 -22.17
N LYS A 141 18.14 10.52 -22.64
CA LYS A 141 17.56 10.94 -23.93
C LYS A 141 18.19 10.19 -25.09
N LYS A 142 19.51 9.97 -25.06
CA LYS A 142 20.22 9.15 -26.05
C LYS A 142 19.75 7.69 -26.00
N GLU A 143 19.71 7.07 -24.83
CA GLU A 143 19.22 5.69 -24.65
C GLU A 143 17.77 5.51 -25.16
N ASP A 144 16.87 6.43 -24.78
CA ASP A 144 15.48 6.37 -25.19
C ASP A 144 15.31 6.56 -26.70
N SER A 145 16.11 7.42 -27.33
CA SER A 145 16.10 7.59 -28.79
C SER A 145 16.58 6.34 -29.53
N GLN A 146 17.63 5.69 -29.03
CA GLN A 146 18.19 4.46 -29.60
C GLN A 146 17.20 3.30 -29.44
N ARG A 147 16.57 3.17 -28.27
CA ARG A 147 15.52 2.18 -28.02
C ARG A 147 14.34 2.37 -28.96
N LYS A 148 13.80 3.60 -29.07
CA LYS A 148 12.68 3.90 -30.00
C LYS A 148 13.01 3.54 -31.45
N ALA A 149 14.24 3.82 -31.90
CA ALA A 149 14.68 3.45 -33.25
C ALA A 149 14.79 1.92 -33.43
N GLY A 150 15.34 1.22 -32.43
CA GLY A 150 15.44 -0.24 -32.39
C GLY A 150 14.08 -0.92 -32.40
N ASP A 151 13.15 -0.45 -31.56
CA ASP A 151 11.79 -0.98 -31.46
C ASP A 151 11.02 -0.77 -32.76
N LYS A 152 11.16 0.41 -33.39
CA LYS A 152 10.56 0.68 -34.70
C LYS A 152 11.08 -0.26 -35.79
N LYS A 153 12.39 -0.56 -35.78
CA LYS A 153 13.00 -1.52 -36.72
C LYS A 153 12.48 -2.93 -36.47
N ARG A 154 12.53 -3.40 -35.21
CA ARG A 154 12.06 -4.73 -34.80
C ARG A 154 10.57 -4.92 -35.11
N HIS A 155 9.75 -3.92 -34.83
CA HIS A 155 8.32 -3.92 -35.17
C HIS A 155 8.10 -4.09 -36.67
N ARG A 156 8.88 -3.39 -37.51
CA ARG A 156 8.77 -3.52 -38.97
C ARG A 156 9.10 -4.93 -39.45
N GLU A 157 10.16 -5.52 -38.92
CA GLU A 157 10.61 -6.87 -39.27
C GLU A 157 9.61 -7.94 -38.81
N LEU A 158 9.13 -7.84 -37.57
CA LEU A 158 8.15 -8.78 -37.02
C LEU A 158 6.79 -8.68 -37.70
N SER A 159 6.35 -7.47 -38.03
CA SER A 159 5.10 -7.25 -38.77
C SER A 159 5.15 -7.89 -40.16
N ALA A 160 6.30 -7.86 -40.85
CA ALA A 160 6.48 -8.55 -42.13
C ALA A 160 6.37 -10.08 -42.02
N LEU A 161 6.59 -10.64 -40.82
CA LEU A 161 6.45 -12.06 -40.52
C LEU A 161 5.04 -12.44 -40.03
N GLY A 162 4.10 -11.49 -40.00
CA GLY A 162 2.72 -11.71 -39.56
C GLY A 162 2.51 -11.61 -38.05
N PHE A 163 3.50 -11.13 -37.28
CA PHE A 163 3.30 -10.82 -35.86
C PHE A 163 2.63 -9.46 -35.72
N GLU A 164 1.58 -9.41 -34.90
CA GLU A 164 0.98 -8.15 -34.49
C GLU A 164 1.74 -7.61 -33.26
N PRO A 165 2.43 -6.47 -33.38
CA PRO A 165 3.05 -5.83 -32.25
C PRO A 165 1.96 -5.25 -31.34
N GLU A 166 1.95 -5.63 -30.07
CA GLU A 166 1.13 -4.92 -29.10
C GLU A 166 1.50 -3.43 -29.11
N HIS A 167 0.48 -2.55 -29.10
CA HIS A 167 0.64 -1.10 -28.99
C HIS A 167 1.15 -0.65 -27.60
N SER A 168 1.85 -1.52 -26.87
CA SER A 168 2.47 -1.26 -25.57
C SER A 168 3.65 -0.28 -25.64
N GLY A 169 3.82 0.47 -26.74
CA GLY A 169 4.86 1.48 -26.91
C GLY A 169 4.85 2.61 -25.88
N GLU A 170 3.82 2.69 -25.03
CA GLU A 170 3.77 3.58 -23.86
C GLU A 170 4.14 2.90 -22.54
N ILE A 171 4.27 1.57 -22.48
CA ILE A 171 4.64 0.83 -21.27
C ILE A 171 6.15 0.61 -21.31
N LEU A 172 6.88 1.50 -20.66
CA LEU A 172 8.33 1.42 -20.56
C LEU A 172 8.74 0.51 -19.40
N PHE A 173 9.25 -0.68 -19.71
CA PHE A 173 10.06 -1.49 -18.78
C PHE A 173 11.54 -1.09 -18.87
#